data_AF-B5IPK1-F1
#
_entry.id   AF-B5IPK1-F1
#
_cell.length_a   1.000
_cell.length_b   1.000
_cell.length_c   1.000
_cell.angle_alpha   90.00
_cell.angle_beta   90.00
_cell.angle_gamma   90.00
#
_symmetry.space_group_name_H-M   'P 1'
#
loop_
_entity.id
_entity.type
_entity.pdbx_description
1 polymer ?
#
loop_
_entity_poly.entity_id
_entity_poly.type
_entity_poly.pdbx_seq_one_letter_code
_entity_poly.pdbx_strand_id
1 'polypeptide(L)'
;MKVSAGTRGTSFTSGRQVTFTVTGLANNDYSRTADMVMNVPYTRMNETMRLVQRMGGKITGVTVNGGDLVGPGTKVAPARKKSQSKSEG
;
A
#
# COMPACT_ATOMS: atom_id res chain seq x y z
N MET A 1 2.22 -28.98 11.97
CA MET A 1 2.38 -27.78 12.84
C MET A 1 1.73 -26.61 12.11
N LYS A 2 0.54 -26.14 12.54
CA LYS A 2 -0.06 -24.93 11.96
C LYS A 2 0.75 -23.74 12.46
N VAL A 3 1.65 -23.24 11.64
CA VAL A 3 2.30 -21.95 11.89
C VAL A 3 1.27 -20.88 11.61
N SER A 4 0.56 -20.45 12.65
CA SER A 4 -0.15 -19.18 12.59
C SER A 4 0.92 -18.11 12.41
N ALA A 5 1.02 -17.56 11.20
CA ALA A 5 1.69 -16.28 11.02
C ALA A 5 0.94 -15.31 11.94
N GLY A 6 1.52 -15.08 13.12
CA GLY A 6 0.93 -14.25 14.16
C GLY A 6 0.45 -12.97 13.50
N THR A 7 -0.76 -12.54 13.86
CA THR A 7 -1.38 -11.29 13.45
C THR A 7 -0.38 -10.17 13.70
N ARG A 8 0.46 -9.88 12.69
CA ARG A 8 1.57 -8.92 12.78
C ARG A 8 0.95 -7.54 12.72
N GLY A 9 0.41 -7.08 13.85
CA GLY A 9 -0.04 -5.72 14.10
C GLY A 9 -0.46 -4.96 12.85
N THR A 10 -1.49 -5.44 12.16
CA THR A 10 -2.23 -4.64 11.18
C THR A 10 -3.28 -3.89 11.99
N SER A 11 -2.85 -2.96 12.84
CA SER A 11 -3.77 -1.94 13.33
C SER A 11 -4.29 -1.27 12.06
N PHE A 12 -5.57 -1.52 11.75
CA PHE A 12 -6.31 -1.09 10.56
C PHE A 12 -6.49 0.44 10.50
N THR A 13 -5.48 1.21 10.92
CA THR A 13 -5.56 2.67 11.03
C THR A 13 -5.46 3.37 9.66
N SER A 14 -5.17 2.63 8.60
CA SER A 14 -5.32 3.08 7.22
C SER A 14 -6.03 2.00 6.42
N GLY A 15 -7.21 2.31 5.85
CA GLY A 15 -7.98 1.38 5.01
C GLY A 15 -7.28 1.00 3.69
N ARG A 16 -6.06 1.51 3.44
CA ARG A 16 -5.25 1.22 2.25
C ARG A 16 -4.12 0.25 2.59
N GLN A 17 -4.07 -0.86 1.88
CA GLN A 17 -2.99 -1.84 1.91
C GLN A 17 -2.25 -1.82 0.57
N VAL A 18 -0.98 -2.18 0.59
CA VAL A 18 -0.12 -2.28 -0.59
C VAL A 18 0.37 -3.70 -0.70
N THR A 19 0.11 -4.33 -1.83
CA THR A 19 0.62 -5.65 -2.18
C THR A 19 1.85 -5.45 -3.05
N PHE A 20 3.00 -5.95 -2.59
CA PHE A 20 4.24 -5.95 -3.35
C PHE A 20 4.53 -7.35 -3.86
N THR A 21 4.90 -7.44 -5.13
CA THR A 21 5.56 -8.63 -5.71
C THR A 21 7.04 -8.33 -5.77
N VAL A 22 7.84 -9.14 -5.09
CA VAL A 22 9.29 -8.96 -4.96
C VAL A 22 10.00 -10.22 -5.42
N THR A 23 11.08 -10.05 -6.15
CA THR A 23 11.95 -11.14 -6.60
C THR A 23 13.37 -10.95 -6.10
N GLY A 24 14.13 -12.04 -6.02
CA GLY A 24 15.55 -11.95 -5.68
C GLY A 24 15.84 -11.53 -4.24
N LEU A 25 14.87 -11.66 -3.33
CA LEU A 25 15.06 -11.27 -1.93
C LEU A 25 16.01 -12.26 -1.25
N ALA A 26 17.10 -11.76 -0.66
CA ALA A 26 18.09 -12.60 -0.01
C ALA A 26 17.51 -13.24 1.24
N ASN A 27 17.50 -14.57 1.29
CA ASN A 27 17.26 -15.30 2.52
C ASN A 27 18.60 -15.40 3.27
N ASN A 28 18.64 -14.96 4.53
CA ASN A 28 19.88 -15.04 5.32
C ASN A 28 20.01 -16.35 6.09
N ASP A 29 18.92 -17.10 6.26
CA ASP A 29 18.94 -18.42 6.90
C ASP A 29 19.46 -19.51 5.95
N TYR A 30 19.40 -19.24 4.64
CA TYR A 30 19.86 -20.15 3.58
C TYR A 30 20.44 -19.33 2.43
N SER A 31 21.57 -19.74 1.85
CA SER A 31 22.17 -19.07 0.68
C SER A 31 21.30 -19.23 -0.59
N ARG A 32 20.15 -18.55 -0.62
CA ARG A 32 19.12 -18.62 -1.66
C ARG A 32 18.42 -17.28 -1.80
N THR A 33 17.96 -17.00 -3.01
CA THR A 33 17.03 -15.91 -3.29
C THR A 33 15.61 -16.45 -3.40
N ALA A 34 14.62 -15.66 -2.99
CA ALA A 34 13.22 -16.02 -3.04
C ALA A 34 12.36 -14.94 -3.69
N ASP A 35 11.29 -15.40 -4.34
CA ASP A 35 10.23 -14.57 -4.86
C ASP A 35 9.04 -14.62 -3.90
N MET A 36 8.53 -13.46 -3.50
CA MET A 36 7.48 -13.35 -2.48
C MET A 36 6.50 -12.23 -2.78
N VAL A 37 5.24 -12.46 -2.43
CA VAL A 37 4.20 -11.44 -2.36
C VAL A 37 4.02 -11.01 -0.91
N MET A 38 4.06 -9.71 -0.63
CA MET A 38 3.91 -9.15 0.72
C MET A 38 2.82 -8.08 0.79
N ASN A 39 1.98 -8.15 1.82
CA ASN A 39 0.92 -7.18 2.10
C ASN A 39 1.40 -6.23 3.21
N VAL A 40 1.42 -4.94 2.90
CA VAL A 40 2.01 -3.90 3.73
C VAL A 40 0.99 -2.78 3.92
N PRO A 41 0.75 -2.29 5.15
CA PRO A 41 -0.08 -1.09 5.34
C PRO A 41 0.51 0.11 4.60
N TYR A 42 -0.33 0.95 4.00
CA TYR A 42 0.15 2.10 3.21
C TYR A 42 1.09 3.04 4.00
N THR A 43 0.88 3.16 5.31
CA THR A 43 1.73 3.95 6.22
C THR A 43 3.19 3.46 6.28
N ARG A 44 3.44 2.16 6.06
CA ARG A 44 4.77 1.54 6.12
C ARG A 44 5.35 1.21 4.74
N MET A 45 4.70 1.70 3.68
CA MET A 45 5.09 1.42 2.30
C MET A 45 6.54 1.84 2.02
N ASN A 46 6.90 3.08 2.38
CA ASN A 46 8.23 3.65 2.10
C ASN A 46 9.35 2.91 2.84
N GLU A 47 9.12 2.55 4.11
CA GLU A 47 10.07 1.79 4.91
C GLU A 47 10.31 0.40 4.31
N THR A 48 9.22 -0.26 3.90
CA THR A 48 9.28 -1.61 3.34
C THR A 48 10.00 -1.63 2.00
N MET A 49 9.76 -0.65 1.13
CA MET A 49 10.50 -0.53 -0.13
C MET A 49 11.99 -0.35 0.08
N ARG A 50 12.40 0.49 1.04
CA ARG A 50 13.81 0.69 1.38
C ARG A 50 14.45 -0.59 1.93
N LEU A 51 13.70 -1.33 2.75
CA LEU A 51 14.15 -2.60 3.32
C LEU A 51 14.35 -3.65 2.22
N VAL A 52 13.41 -3.78 1.28
CA VAL A 52 13.53 -4.71 0.14
C VAL A 52 14.79 -4.43 -0.68
N GLN A 53 15.06 -3.15 -0.99
CA GLN A 53 16.27 -2.77 -1.73
C GLN A 53 17.56 -3.09 -0.95
N ARG A 54 17.58 -2.84 0.37
CA ARG A 54 18.73 -3.18 1.22
C ARG A 54 19.00 -4.68 1.30
N MET A 55 17.97 -5.51 1.19
CA MET A 55 18.09 -6.98 1.15
C MET A 55 18.38 -7.53 -0.26
N GLY A 56 18.67 -6.66 -1.24
CA GLY A 56 18.98 -7.07 -2.61
C GLY A 56 17.75 -7.50 -3.44
N GLY A 57 16.55 -7.37 -2.88
CA GLY A 57 15.31 -7.70 -3.58
C GLY A 57 14.92 -6.65 -4.63
N LYS A 58 14.29 -7.10 -5.71
CA LYS A 58 13.74 -6.27 -6.78
C LYS A 58 12.21 -6.28 -6.70
N ILE A 59 11.60 -5.10 -6.72
CA ILE A 59 10.14 -4.98 -6.73
C ILE A 59 9.68 -5.08 -8.18
N THR A 60 8.89 -6.11 -8.51
CA THR A 60 8.36 -6.36 -9.85
C THR A 60 6.91 -5.92 -10.02
N GLY A 61 6.18 -5.77 -8.91
CA GLY A 61 4.79 -5.31 -8.94
C GLY A 61 4.38 -4.60 -7.65
N VAL A 62 3.50 -3.61 -7.77
CA VAL A 62 2.91 -2.88 -6.66
C VAL A 62 1.42 -2.69 -6.93
N THR A 63 0.56 -3.08 -6.01
CA THR A 63 -0.89 -2.89 -6.12
C THR A 63 -1.42 -2.32 -4.81
N VAL A 64 -2.09 -1.17 -4.87
CA VAL A 64 -2.72 -0.57 -3.70
C VAL A 64 -4.18 -1.02 -3.66
N ASN A 65 -4.55 -1.70 -2.57
CA ASN A 65 -5.88 -2.19 -2.30
C ASN A 65 -6.54 -1.32 -1.22
N GLY A 66 -7.77 -0.87 -1.48
CA GLY A 66 -8.56 -0.10 -0.51
C GLY A 66 -8.28 1.40 -0.53
N GLY A 67 -9.32 2.14 -0.14
CA GLY A 67 -9.41 3.60 -0.17
C GLY A 67 -9.83 4.17 -1.52
N ASP A 68 -10.31 5.42 -1.50
CA ASP A 68 -10.73 6.18 -2.68
C ASP A 68 -9.52 6.52 -3.56
N LEU A 69 -9.05 5.55 -4.34
CA LEU A 69 -8.16 5.81 -5.44
C LEU A 69 -9.00 6.51 -6.50
N VAL A 70 -8.89 7.85 -6.59
CA VAL A 70 -9.30 8.57 -7.79
C VAL A 70 -8.38 8.10 -8.91
N GLY A 71 -8.77 7.00 -9.54
CA GLY A 71 -8.19 6.53 -10.79
C GLY A 71 -8.69 7.39 -11.96
N PRO A 72 -8.01 7.35 -13.12
CA PRO A 72 -8.45 8.05 -14.32
C PRO A 72 -9.81 7.48 -14.76
N GLY A 73 -10.89 8.16 -14.38
CA GLY A 73 -12.26 7.70 -14.57
C GLY A 73 -13.23 8.00 -13.43
N THR A 74 -12.76 8.48 -12.28
CA THR A 74 -13.67 8.87 -11.18
C THR A 74 -14.29 10.24 -11.50
N LYS A 75 -15.60 10.27 -11.81
CA LYS A 75 -16.36 11.52 -11.93
C LYS A 75 -16.31 12.24 -10.58
N VAL A 76 -15.56 13.34 -10.51
CA VAL A 76 -15.59 14.26 -9.38
C VAL A 76 -17.03 14.73 -9.15
N ALA A 77 -17.56 14.45 -7.96
CA ALA A 77 -18.85 14.97 -7.52
C ALA A 77 -18.87 16.50 -7.67
N PRO A 78 -19.99 17.11 -8.12
CA PRO A 78 -20.02 18.51 -8.49
C PRO A 78 -19.63 19.39 -7.29
N ALA A 79 -18.70 20.32 -7.55
CA ALA A 79 -18.27 21.32 -6.58
C ALA A 79 -19.50 21.98 -5.95
N ARG A 80 -19.56 21.94 -4.61
CA ARG A 80 -20.57 22.59 -3.80
C ARG A 80 -20.67 24.06 -4.24
N LYS A 81 -21.74 24.40 -4.97
CA LYS A 81 -22.06 25.77 -5.37
C LYS A 81 -22.04 26.62 -4.10
N LYS A 82 -21.04 27.50 -3.96
CA LYS A 82 -21.09 28.60 -2.99
C LYS A 82 -22.34 29.39 -3.34
N SER A 83 -23.33 29.32 -2.47
CA SER A 83 -24.56 30.09 -2.51
C SER A 83 -24.25 31.55 -2.80
N GLN A 84 -24.81 32.09 -3.88
CA GLN A 84 -24.89 33.53 -4.14
C GLN A 84 -25.40 34.22 -2.88
N SER A 85 -24.59 35.08 -2.27
CA SER A 85 -25.09 36.07 -1.31
C SER A 85 -25.86 37.12 -2.11
N LYS A 86 -27.18 36.97 -2.12
CA LYS A 86 -28.11 38.04 -2.45
C LYS A 86 -28.12 39.02 -1.28
N SER A 87 -27.69 40.26 -1.51
CA SER A 87 -27.99 41.40 -0.64
C SER A 87 -28.52 42.53 -1.51
N GLU A 88 -29.85 42.60 -1.59
CA GLU A 88 -30.61 43.83 -1.80
C GLU A 88 -30.62 44.60 -0.47
N GLY A 89 -30.49 45.92 -0.52
CA GLY A 89 -30.54 46.83 0.63
C GLY A 89 -29.89 48.16 0.31
#